data_AF-A0A127AXB5-F1
#
_entry.id   AF-A0A127AXB5-F1
#
_cell.length_a   1.000
_cell.length_b   1.000
_cell.length_c   1.000
_cell.angle_alpha   90.00
_cell.angle_beta   90.00
_cell.angle_gamma   90.00
#
_symmetry.space_group_name_H-M   'P 1'
#
loop_
_entity.id
_entity.type
_entity.pdbx_description
1 polymer ?
#
loop_
_entity_poly.entity_id
_entity_poly.type
_entity_poly.pdbx_seq_one_letter_code
_entity_poly.pdbx_strand_id
1 'polypeptide(L)'
;ALTVPFKEEAYRLADGLTARAQRAGAVNTLSKLADGSLLGDNTDGAGLVRDLTVNAGFSLKGKRILLLGAGGAVRGALEPLLAEQPASVIIANRTVEKAELLAELFSDLGPVSASGFDWLQESVDLIINATSASLSGDVPPIASSLIEPGKTVCYDMM
;
A
#
# COMPACT_ATOMS: atom_id res chain seq x y z
N ALA A 1 -11.84 4.15 -15.46
CA ALA A 1 -11.18 3.70 -14.21
C ALA A 1 -11.99 2.55 -13.61
N LEU A 2 -11.32 1.61 -12.97
CA LEU A 2 -11.82 0.34 -12.46
C LEU A 2 -11.73 0.36 -10.92
N THR A 3 -12.75 -0.12 -10.24
CA THR A 3 -12.84 -0.14 -8.77
C THR A 3 -12.87 -1.58 -8.24
N VAL A 4 -12.81 -1.74 -6.91
CA VAL A 4 -13.02 -3.04 -6.26
C VAL A 4 -14.43 -3.56 -6.62
N PRO A 5 -14.61 -4.86 -6.94
CA PRO A 5 -13.63 -5.96 -6.91
C PRO A 5 -12.94 -6.27 -8.25
N PHE A 6 -13.06 -5.42 -9.28
CA PHE A 6 -12.69 -5.77 -10.66
C PHE A 6 -11.21 -5.56 -11.02
N LYS A 7 -10.38 -5.04 -10.11
CA LYS A 7 -8.99 -4.67 -10.43
C LYS A 7 -8.11 -5.86 -10.82
N GLU A 8 -8.33 -7.04 -10.24
CA GLU A 8 -7.58 -8.25 -10.61
C GLU A 8 -8.06 -8.86 -11.94
N GLU A 9 -9.34 -8.74 -12.24
CA GLU A 9 -9.90 -9.17 -13.52
C GLU A 9 -9.39 -8.29 -14.65
N ALA A 10 -9.40 -6.96 -14.44
CA ALA A 10 -8.83 -6.01 -15.38
C ALA A 10 -7.33 -6.26 -15.62
N TYR A 11 -6.58 -6.70 -14.60
CA TYR A 11 -5.18 -7.11 -14.74
C TYR A 11 -5.01 -8.29 -15.69
N ARG A 12 -5.89 -9.30 -15.59
CA ARG A 12 -5.86 -10.47 -16.47
C ARG A 12 -6.37 -10.19 -17.89
N LEU A 13 -7.24 -9.18 -18.04
CA LEU A 13 -7.86 -8.80 -19.31
C LEU A 13 -6.96 -7.92 -20.19
N ALA A 14 -6.05 -7.14 -19.59
CA ALA A 14 -5.21 -6.21 -20.33
C ALA A 14 -4.24 -6.94 -21.28
N ASP A 15 -4.09 -6.43 -22.50
CA ASP A 15 -3.16 -6.97 -23.50
C ASP A 15 -1.69 -6.64 -23.15
N GLY A 16 -1.48 -5.52 -22.44
CA GLY A 16 -0.20 -5.11 -21.90
C GLY A 16 -0.35 -4.46 -20.52
N LEU A 17 0.72 -4.48 -19.73
CA LEU A 17 0.73 -3.92 -18.38
C LEU A 17 1.89 -2.94 -18.23
N THR A 18 1.66 -1.84 -17.51
CA THR A 18 2.76 -1.01 -17.02
C THR A 18 3.55 -1.77 -15.95
N ALA A 19 4.82 -1.41 -15.74
CA ALA A 19 5.66 -2.04 -14.71
C ALA A 19 5.01 -2.00 -13.32
N ARG A 20 4.42 -0.86 -12.96
CA ARG A 20 3.70 -0.70 -11.68
C ARG A 20 2.43 -1.53 -11.59
N ALA A 21 1.67 -1.68 -12.69
CA ALA A 21 0.51 -2.58 -12.69
C ALA A 21 0.93 -4.05 -12.54
N GLN A 22 2.00 -4.46 -13.24
CA GLN A 22 2.58 -5.79 -13.13
C GLN A 22 2.98 -6.12 -11.69
N ARG A 23 3.70 -5.20 -11.02
CA ARG A 23 4.12 -5.38 -9.63
C ARG A 23 2.93 -5.40 -8.66
N ALA A 24 1.99 -4.46 -8.85
CA ALA A 24 0.76 -4.39 -8.07
C ALA A 24 -0.14 -5.62 -8.22
N GLY A 25 -0.05 -6.36 -9.32
CA GLY A 25 -0.93 -7.50 -9.63
C GLY A 25 -2.40 -7.10 -9.80
N ALA A 26 -2.66 -5.82 -10.10
CA ALA A 26 -3.99 -5.24 -10.18
C ALA A 26 -3.99 -4.02 -11.12
N VAL A 27 -5.09 -3.78 -11.83
CA VAL A 27 -5.28 -2.65 -12.74
C VAL A 27 -6.48 -1.81 -12.30
N ASN A 28 -6.27 -0.52 -12.05
CA ASN A 28 -7.34 0.45 -11.79
C ASN A 28 -7.60 1.38 -13.00
N THR A 29 -6.74 1.35 -14.00
CA THR A 29 -6.80 2.25 -15.16
C THR A 29 -6.52 1.46 -16.44
N LEU A 30 -7.47 1.47 -17.37
CA LEU A 30 -7.30 0.88 -18.70
C LEU A 30 -7.26 2.00 -19.74
N SER A 31 -6.28 1.93 -20.65
CA SER A 31 -6.16 2.84 -21.79
C SER A 31 -6.20 2.03 -23.08
N LYS A 32 -7.07 2.41 -24.02
CA LYS A 32 -7.06 1.83 -25.36
C LYS A 32 -5.98 2.50 -26.20
N LEU A 33 -5.02 1.72 -26.69
CA LEU A 33 -3.93 2.19 -27.54
C LEU A 33 -4.40 2.39 -28.99
N ALA A 34 -3.55 3.02 -29.80
CA ALA A 34 -3.87 3.34 -31.19
C ALA A 34 -4.09 2.11 -32.07
N ASP A 35 -3.44 0.98 -31.74
CA ASP A 35 -3.61 -0.32 -32.40
C ASP A 35 -4.86 -1.09 -31.92
N GLY A 36 -5.61 -0.53 -30.97
CA GLY A 36 -6.81 -1.13 -30.38
C GLY A 36 -6.55 -2.00 -29.15
N SER A 37 -5.30 -2.28 -28.80
CA SER A 37 -4.95 -3.05 -27.61
C SER A 37 -5.23 -2.27 -26.30
N LEU A 38 -5.41 -3.01 -25.20
CA LEU A 38 -5.65 -2.47 -23.87
C LEU A 38 -4.38 -2.47 -23.02
N LEU A 39 -3.91 -1.29 -22.65
CA LEU A 39 -2.85 -1.11 -21.65
C LEU A 39 -3.46 -0.95 -20.26
N GLY A 40 -3.10 -1.85 -19.35
CA GLY A 40 -3.45 -1.82 -17.95
C GLY A 40 -2.42 -1.08 -17.11
N ASP A 41 -2.91 -0.20 -16.24
CA ASP A 41 -2.11 0.62 -15.34
C ASP A 41 -2.70 0.63 -13.92
N ASN A 42 -1.85 0.88 -12.92
CA ASN A 42 -2.24 1.03 -11.53
C ASN A 42 -1.74 2.36 -10.98
N THR A 43 -2.68 3.27 -10.73
CA THR A 43 -2.38 4.62 -10.24
C THR A 43 -2.62 4.79 -8.75
N ASP A 44 -3.13 3.79 -8.03
CA ASP A 44 -3.53 3.93 -6.62
C ASP A 44 -2.32 4.30 -5.74
N GLY A 45 -1.21 3.55 -5.84
CA GLY A 45 -0.01 3.81 -5.04
C GLY A 45 0.66 5.15 -5.39
N ALA A 46 0.65 5.53 -6.67
CA ALA A 46 1.15 6.84 -7.08
C ALA A 46 0.28 7.99 -6.55
N GLY A 47 -1.03 7.80 -6.51
CA GLY A 47 -1.98 8.74 -5.92
C GLY A 47 -1.76 8.91 -4.42
N LEU A 48 -1.60 7.81 -3.69
CA LEU A 48 -1.29 7.80 -2.25
C LEU A 48 0.01 8.57 -1.95
N VAL A 49 1.10 8.25 -2.64
CA VAL A 49 2.39 8.93 -2.43
C VAL A 49 2.28 10.42 -2.76
N ARG A 50 1.60 10.77 -3.86
CA ARG A 50 1.40 12.18 -4.23
C ARG A 50 0.61 12.94 -3.17
N ASP A 51 -0.45 12.33 -2.64
CA ASP A 51 -1.28 12.97 -1.62
C ASP A 51 -0.50 13.19 -0.31
N LEU A 52 0.23 12.17 0.14
CA LEU A 52 1.10 12.26 1.32
C LEU A 52 2.21 13.31 1.16
N THR A 53 2.96 13.24 0.06
CA THR A 53 4.19 14.04 -0.10
C THR A 53 3.92 15.47 -0.54
N VAL A 54 2.88 15.70 -1.36
CA VAL A 54 2.62 17.02 -1.94
C VAL A 54 1.44 17.71 -1.29
N ASN A 55 0.30 17.03 -1.13
CA ASN A 55 -0.89 17.68 -0.59
C ASN A 55 -0.79 17.83 0.94
N ALA A 56 -0.33 16.78 1.63
CA ALA A 56 -0.10 16.81 3.08
C ALA A 56 1.30 17.33 3.46
N GLY A 57 2.23 17.45 2.51
CA GLY A 57 3.59 17.94 2.76
C GLY A 57 4.43 17.03 3.65
N PHE A 58 4.11 15.74 3.74
CA PHE A 58 4.80 14.77 4.57
C PHE A 58 5.93 14.06 3.81
N SER A 59 7.18 14.24 4.25
CA SER A 59 8.32 13.54 3.67
C SER A 59 8.37 12.08 4.14
N LEU A 60 8.36 11.13 3.20
CA LEU A 60 8.46 9.69 3.45
C LEU A 60 9.92 9.21 3.64
N LYS A 61 10.90 9.98 3.15
CA LYS A 61 12.32 9.63 3.23
C LYS A 61 12.77 9.46 4.68
N GLY A 62 13.39 8.32 4.97
CA GLY A 62 13.92 7.98 6.30
C GLY A 62 12.85 7.76 7.37
N LYS A 63 11.58 7.58 7.00
CA LYS A 63 10.47 7.36 7.94
C LYS A 63 10.21 5.88 8.22
N ARG A 64 9.73 5.57 9.43
CA ARG A 64 9.14 4.28 9.78
C ARG A 64 7.67 4.29 9.40
N ILE A 65 7.29 3.45 8.44
CA ILE A 65 5.92 3.37 7.91
C ILE A 65 5.31 2.04 8.35
N LEU A 66 4.08 2.10 8.87
CA LEU A 66 3.25 0.95 9.20
C LEU A 66 2.05 0.88 8.24
N LEU A 67 1.95 -0.20 7.48
CA LEU A 67 0.80 -0.52 6.63
C LEU A 67 -0.10 -1.52 7.34
N LEU A 68 -1.36 -1.17 7.57
CA LEU A 68 -2.35 -2.07 8.16
C LEU A 68 -3.11 -2.79 7.04
N GLY A 69 -3.00 -4.11 7.01
CA GLY A 69 -3.56 -4.99 6.00
C GLY A 69 -2.50 -5.63 5.10
N ALA A 70 -2.92 -6.62 4.31
CA ALA A 70 -2.07 -7.29 3.31
C ALA A 70 -2.88 -7.64 2.04
N GLY A 71 -3.77 -6.73 1.62
CA GLY A 71 -4.62 -6.87 0.43
C GLY A 71 -4.04 -6.19 -0.82
N GLY A 72 -4.84 -6.15 -1.89
CA GLY A 72 -4.43 -5.54 -3.17
C GLY A 72 -4.06 -4.05 -3.07
N ALA A 73 -4.69 -3.30 -2.16
CA ALA A 73 -4.36 -1.90 -1.90
C ALA A 73 -2.92 -1.75 -1.37
N VAL A 74 -2.52 -2.57 -0.39
CA VAL A 74 -1.15 -2.61 0.14
C VAL A 74 -0.17 -3.00 -0.95
N ARG A 75 -0.47 -4.07 -1.70
CA ARG A 75 0.40 -4.53 -2.80
C ARG A 75 0.64 -3.43 -3.85
N GLY A 76 -0.39 -2.67 -4.22
CA GLY A 76 -0.28 -1.57 -5.16
C GLY A 76 0.43 -0.33 -4.61
N ALA A 77 0.51 -0.17 -3.30
CA ALA A 77 1.16 0.95 -2.64
C ALA A 77 2.65 0.73 -2.36
N LEU A 78 3.11 -0.52 -2.22
CA LEU A 78 4.47 -0.85 -1.77
C LEU A 78 5.58 -0.29 -2.66
N GLU A 79 5.53 -0.50 -3.98
CA GLU A 79 6.59 -0.03 -4.88
C GLU A 79 6.74 1.51 -4.84
N PRO A 80 5.67 2.32 -5.00
CA PRO A 80 5.77 3.77 -4.84
C PRO A 80 6.25 4.22 -3.46
N LEU A 81 5.81 3.57 -2.38
CA LEU A 81 6.26 3.91 -1.03
C LEU A 81 7.76 3.63 -0.82
N LEU A 82 8.25 2.49 -1.31
CA LEU A 82 9.66 2.10 -1.19
C LEU A 82 10.57 2.99 -2.05
N ALA A 83 10.09 3.48 -3.19
CA ALA A 83 10.83 4.42 -4.04
C ALA A 83 11.18 5.75 -3.33
N GLU A 84 10.39 6.13 -2.32
CA GLU A 84 10.62 7.33 -1.50
C GLU A 84 11.67 7.12 -0.39
N GLN A 85 12.31 5.94 -0.35
CA GLN A 85 13.41 5.59 0.57
C GLN A 85 13.05 5.77 2.06
N PRO A 86 11.98 5.13 2.57
CA PRO A 86 11.70 5.08 3.99
C PRO A 86 12.80 4.32 4.74
N ALA A 87 12.90 4.54 6.05
CA ALA A 87 13.80 3.77 6.91
C ALA A 87 13.32 2.32 7.06
N SER A 88 12.00 2.11 7.10
CA SER A 88 11.37 0.79 7.13
C SER A 88 9.90 0.86 6.71
N VAL A 89 9.40 -0.18 6.05
CA VAL A 89 7.97 -0.41 5.81
C VAL A 89 7.56 -1.72 6.49
N ILE A 90 6.68 -1.64 7.47
CA ILE A 90 6.16 -2.80 8.20
C ILE A 90 4.75 -3.07 7.71
N ILE A 91 4.50 -4.29 7.23
CA ILE A 91 3.16 -4.76 6.83
C ILE A 91 2.57 -5.55 7.99
N ALA A 92 1.52 -5.03 8.62
CA ALA A 92 0.84 -5.68 9.72
C ALA A 92 -0.50 -6.26 9.27
N ASN A 93 -0.72 -7.55 9.52
CA ASN A 93 -1.96 -8.20 9.13
C ASN A 93 -2.38 -9.29 10.13
N ARG A 94 -3.69 -9.55 10.23
CA ARG A 94 -4.24 -10.61 11.11
C ARG A 94 -3.71 -12.00 10.74
N THR A 95 -3.54 -12.25 9.44
CA THR A 95 -2.91 -13.46 8.91
C THR A 95 -1.51 -13.08 8.46
N VAL A 96 -0.51 -13.34 9.30
CA VAL A 96 0.87 -12.85 9.15
C VAL A 96 1.49 -13.37 7.86
N GLU A 97 1.16 -14.59 7.45
CA GLU A 97 1.67 -15.24 6.24
C GLU A 97 1.38 -14.41 4.98
N LYS A 98 0.25 -13.68 4.93
CA LYS A 98 -0.05 -12.78 3.81
C LYS A 98 0.87 -11.56 3.78
N ALA A 99 1.24 -11.04 4.94
CA ALA A 99 2.20 -9.94 5.03
C ALA A 99 3.61 -10.42 4.69
N GLU A 100 4.00 -11.62 5.13
CA GLU A 100 5.30 -12.23 4.80
C GLU A 100 5.49 -12.41 3.31
N LEU A 101 4.48 -12.95 2.61
CA LEU A 101 4.52 -13.09 1.15
C LEU A 101 4.71 -11.75 0.43
N LEU A 102 4.06 -10.68 0.91
CA LEU A 102 4.27 -9.33 0.35
C LEU A 102 5.64 -8.78 0.69
N ALA A 103 6.14 -8.98 1.92
CA ALA A 103 7.48 -8.54 2.29
C ALA A 103 8.55 -9.23 1.44
N GLU A 104 8.43 -10.54 1.21
CA GLU A 104 9.34 -11.29 0.33
C GLU A 104 9.29 -10.76 -1.11
N LEU A 105 8.08 -10.58 -1.68
CA LEU A 105 7.88 -10.12 -3.06
C LEU A 105 8.45 -8.72 -3.35
N PHE A 106 8.62 -7.89 -2.32
CA PHE A 106 9.11 -6.51 -2.44
C PHE A 106 10.46 -6.28 -1.74
N SER A 107 11.10 -7.34 -1.25
CA SER A 107 12.39 -7.28 -0.55
C SER A 107 13.54 -6.78 -1.43
N ASP A 108 13.39 -6.89 -2.76
CA ASP A 108 14.31 -6.35 -3.76
C ASP A 108 14.29 -4.82 -3.86
N LEU A 109 13.22 -4.16 -3.38
CA LEU A 109 13.02 -2.72 -3.54
C LEU A 109 13.36 -1.88 -2.30
N GLY A 110 13.45 -2.50 -1.11
CA GLY A 110 13.82 -1.77 0.10
C GLY A 110 13.50 -2.51 1.41
N PRO A 111 13.58 -1.80 2.54
CA PRO A 111 13.46 -2.38 3.87
C PRO A 111 11.99 -2.66 4.22
N VAL A 112 11.45 -3.77 3.72
CA VAL A 112 10.09 -4.23 4.02
C VAL A 112 10.11 -5.45 4.96
N SER A 113 9.22 -5.47 5.93
CA SER A 113 9.04 -6.59 6.86
C SER A 113 7.57 -6.86 7.15
N ALA A 114 7.28 -8.05 7.66
CA ALA A 114 5.95 -8.48 8.05
C ALA A 114 5.81 -8.54 9.58
N SER A 115 4.60 -8.31 10.09
CA SER A 115 4.29 -8.41 11.51
C SER A 115 2.85 -8.83 11.76
N GLY A 116 2.61 -9.46 12.91
CA GLY A 116 1.28 -9.46 13.54
C GLY A 116 1.02 -8.12 14.24
N PHE A 117 -0.24 -7.81 14.52
CA PHE A 117 -0.60 -6.57 15.22
C PHE A 117 -0.05 -6.53 16.66
N ASP A 118 -0.08 -7.67 17.37
CA ASP A 118 0.29 -7.76 18.79
C ASP A 118 1.79 -7.54 19.06
N TRP A 119 2.63 -7.63 18.01
CA TRP A 119 4.09 -7.55 18.13
C TRP A 119 4.61 -6.11 18.04
N LEU A 120 3.75 -5.15 17.69
CA LEU A 120 4.13 -3.77 17.44
C LEU A 120 3.85 -2.92 18.68
N GLN A 121 4.92 -2.40 19.29
CA GLN A 121 4.84 -1.63 20.53
C GLN A 121 5.50 -0.24 20.42
N GLU A 122 6.40 -0.05 19.46
CA GLU A 122 7.12 1.21 19.27
C GLU A 122 6.38 2.16 18.33
N SER A 123 6.46 3.47 18.60
CA SER A 123 5.88 4.48 17.72
C SER A 123 6.50 4.45 16.32
N VAL A 124 5.68 4.84 15.35
CA VAL A 124 6.07 5.01 13.95
C VAL A 124 5.77 6.43 13.49
N ASP A 125 6.39 6.84 12.38
CA ASP A 125 6.17 8.18 11.82
C ASP A 125 4.86 8.25 11.03
N LEU A 126 4.49 7.17 10.34
CA LEU A 126 3.30 7.10 9.48
C LEU A 126 2.58 5.76 9.65
N ILE A 127 1.28 5.81 9.88
CA ILE A 127 0.37 4.67 9.83
C ILE A 127 -0.57 4.85 8.63
N ILE A 128 -0.63 3.87 7.74
CA ILE A 128 -1.56 3.82 6.62
C ILE A 128 -2.53 2.66 6.85
N ASN A 129 -3.81 2.97 7.04
CA ASN A 129 -4.88 1.98 7.09
C ASN A 129 -5.30 1.59 5.66
N ALA A 130 -5.06 0.34 5.29
CA ALA A 130 -5.49 -0.26 4.02
C ALA A 130 -6.39 -1.48 4.25
N THR A 131 -6.96 -1.60 5.45
CA THR A 131 -7.91 -2.66 5.78
C THR A 131 -9.32 -2.26 5.39
N SER A 132 -10.16 -3.22 5.02
CA SER A 132 -11.60 -3.00 4.83
C SER A 132 -12.37 -2.87 6.15
N ALA A 133 -11.68 -2.95 7.30
CA ALA A 133 -12.31 -2.90 8.63
C ALA A 133 -12.92 -1.52 8.93
N SER A 134 -12.35 -0.45 8.37
CA SER A 134 -12.90 0.91 8.51
C SER A 134 -14.31 1.02 7.90
N LEU A 135 -14.64 0.23 6.88
CA LEU A 135 -15.99 0.19 6.30
C LEU A 135 -17.04 -0.41 7.26
N SER A 136 -16.64 -1.29 8.17
CA SER A 136 -17.52 -1.84 9.22
C SER A 136 -17.48 -1.03 10.51
N GLY A 137 -16.70 0.06 10.57
CA GLY A 137 -16.47 0.83 11.78
C GLY A 137 -15.53 0.16 12.79
N ASP A 138 -14.86 -0.92 12.38
CA ASP A 138 -13.91 -1.65 13.22
C ASP A 138 -12.54 -0.97 13.16
N VAL A 139 -11.89 -0.89 14.32
CA VAL A 139 -10.52 -0.39 14.44
C VAL A 139 -9.56 -1.59 14.43
N PRO A 140 -8.49 -1.58 13.61
CA PRO A 140 -7.46 -2.60 13.69
C PRO A 140 -6.90 -2.71 15.12
N PRO A 141 -6.64 -3.93 15.64
CA PRO A 141 -6.25 -4.12 17.04
C PRO A 141 -4.77 -3.75 17.26
N ILE A 142 -4.44 -2.46 17.15
CA ILE A 142 -3.09 -1.92 17.29
C ILE A 142 -2.89 -1.25 18.65
N ALA A 143 -1.69 -1.34 19.21
CA ALA A 143 -1.35 -0.67 20.47
C ALA A 143 -1.40 0.86 20.32
N SER A 144 -1.94 1.57 21.31
CA SER A 144 -1.96 3.04 21.30
C SER A 144 -0.56 3.66 21.33
N SER A 145 0.44 2.92 21.82
CA SER A 145 1.85 3.33 21.82
C SER A 145 2.45 3.50 20.43
N LEU A 146 1.80 2.97 19.38
CA LEU A 146 2.21 3.17 17.99
C LEU A 146 2.01 4.62 17.52
N ILE A 147 1.13 5.37 18.19
CA ILE A 147 0.79 6.76 17.86
C ILE A 147 1.41 7.68 18.90
N GLU A 148 2.39 8.47 18.48
CA GLU A 148 2.93 9.55 19.29
C GLU A 148 2.13 10.84 19.02
N PRO A 149 1.42 11.40 20.02
CA PRO A 149 0.59 12.60 19.82
C PRO A 149 1.38 13.78 19.26
N GLY A 150 0.87 14.38 18.19
CA GLY A 150 1.50 15.52 17.52
C GLY A 150 2.69 15.17 16.63
N LYS A 151 3.05 13.89 16.49
CA LYS A 151 4.15 13.44 15.60
C LYS A 151 3.72 12.41 14.58
N THR A 152 3.05 11.33 15.00
CA THR A 152 2.63 10.26 14.09
C THR A 152 1.53 10.77 13.16
N VAL A 153 1.71 10.57 11.86
CA VAL A 153 0.69 10.82 10.84
C VAL A 153 -0.13 9.55 10.64
N CYS A 154 -1.44 9.69 10.54
CA CYS A 154 -2.35 8.59 10.22
C CYS A 154 -3.07 8.91 8.91
N TYR A 155 -3.12 7.94 7.99
CA TYR A 155 -3.77 8.04 6.69
C TYR A 155 -4.71 6.85 6.51
N ASP A 156 -5.95 7.09 6.08
CA ASP A 156 -6.90 6.03 5.74
C ASP A 156 -7.10 5.97 4.22
N MET A 157 -7.00 4.77 3.63
CA MET A 157 -7.18 4.56 2.19
C MET A 157 -8.65 4.34 1.78
N MET A 158 -9.57 4.22 2.75
CA MET A 158 -11.00 3.95 2.52
C MET A 158 -11.86 5.20 2.56
#